data_AF-A0A7V5RAG5-F1
#
_entry.id   AF-A0A7V5RAG5-F1
#
_cell.length_a   1.000
_cell.length_b   1.000
_cell.length_c   1.000
_cell.angle_alpha   90.00
_cell.angle_beta   90.00
_cell.angle_gamma   90.00
#
_symmetry.space_group_name_H-M   'P 1'
#
loop_
_entity.id
_entity.type
_entity.pdbx_description
1 polymer ?
#
loop_
_entity_poly.entity_id
_entity_poly.type
_entity_poly.pdbx_seq_one_letter_code
_entity_poly.pdbx_strand_id
1 'polypeptide(L)'
;MARVKVFRLGAGRLDKRPSRLYSRRRGDVAGRVVMSAEKGPEKRKKSVRQRFFVSRELQLTIALLVIMAMLGAIFLQSLSRALAAYYGVQTPALGIFLILGYMAIVVFLAVFFSHRLIGPFKRLEYEMRLISSGELTRRLHVRGRDDIHVRNFVSNLNAFIEQAEEMSRSFNELHGALAARLAMLQRELARKDCDMECLKREVSEIQEMIHRFREKW
;
A
#
# COMPACT_ATOMS: atom_id res chain seq x y z
N MET A 1 37.96 46.40 -4.40
CA MET A 1 36.89 45.46 -4.79
C MET A 1 36.64 44.50 -3.64
N ALA A 2 35.36 44.28 -3.32
CA ALA A 2 34.88 43.90 -2.00
C ALA A 2 35.04 42.42 -1.64
N ARG A 3 35.33 42.18 -0.35
CA ARG A 3 35.17 40.91 0.39
C ARG A 3 33.69 40.51 0.41
N VAL A 4 33.38 39.22 0.18
CA VAL A 4 32.09 38.65 0.62
C VAL A 4 32.33 37.35 1.39
N LYS A 5 31.55 37.27 2.48
CA LYS A 5 31.69 36.44 3.67
C LYS A 5 31.37 34.96 3.44
N VAL A 6 32.11 34.16 4.19
CA VAL A 6 31.78 32.83 4.71
C VAL A 6 30.42 32.85 5.41
N PHE A 7 29.54 31.87 5.12
CA PHE A 7 28.49 31.45 6.05
C PHE A 7 28.53 29.92 6.21
N ARG A 8 28.73 29.52 7.46
CA ARG A 8 28.86 28.15 7.95
C ARG A 8 27.66 27.91 8.88
N LEU A 9 27.28 26.63 9.00
CA LEU A 9 26.53 25.98 10.09
C LEU A 9 25.00 25.88 9.98
N GLY A 10 24.57 24.62 10.10
CA GLY A 10 23.19 24.22 10.36
C GLY A 10 23.04 22.70 10.49
N ALA A 11 23.91 22.04 11.28
CA ALA A 11 23.77 20.63 11.61
C ALA A 11 22.59 20.42 12.58
N GLY A 12 21.42 20.11 12.03
CA GLY A 12 20.23 19.74 12.79
C GLY A 12 20.36 18.33 13.38
N ARG A 13 20.60 18.24 14.69
CA ARG A 13 20.45 17.01 15.49
C ARG A 13 19.00 16.56 15.48
N LEU A 14 18.72 15.40 14.91
CA LEU A 14 17.45 14.69 15.11
C LEU A 14 17.42 14.09 16.52
N ASP A 15 16.62 14.71 17.38
CA ASP A 15 16.27 14.26 18.72
C ASP A 15 15.47 12.94 18.62
N LYS A 16 16.13 11.82 18.90
CA LYS A 16 15.49 10.49 19.04
C LYS A 16 14.82 10.43 20.41
N ARG A 17 13.56 10.85 20.51
CA ARG A 17 12.72 10.54 21.68
C ARG A 17 12.03 9.18 21.51
N PRO A 18 12.18 8.27 22.48
CA PRO A 18 11.41 7.03 22.51
C PRO A 18 9.98 7.30 23.00
N SER A 19 8.99 7.06 22.14
CA SER A 19 7.58 7.10 22.52
C SER A 19 7.28 5.98 23.50
N ARG A 20 6.99 6.40 24.73
CA ARG A 20 6.68 5.60 25.90
C ARG A 20 5.42 4.77 25.71
N LEU A 21 5.57 3.49 26.03
CA LEU A 21 4.61 2.62 26.75
C LEU A 21 3.32 3.32 27.20
N TYR A 22 2.20 2.92 26.59
CA TYR A 22 0.86 3.17 27.11
C TYR A 22 0.35 1.88 27.77
N SER A 23 0.84 1.59 28.98
CA SER A 23 0.23 0.62 29.89
C SER A 23 -0.92 1.30 30.63
N ARG A 24 -2.14 1.21 30.09
CA ARG A 24 -3.34 1.70 30.79
C ARG A 24 -4.01 0.54 31.53
N ARG A 25 -3.62 0.37 32.80
CA ARG A 25 -4.47 -0.19 33.84
C ARG A 25 -5.81 0.56 33.82
N ARG A 26 -6.92 -0.15 33.71
CA ARG A 26 -8.22 0.33 34.20
C ARG A 26 -8.76 -0.75 35.10
N GLY A 27 -8.85 -0.40 36.37
CA GLY A 27 -9.34 -1.26 37.43
C GLY A 27 -10.83 -1.48 37.35
N ASP A 28 -11.18 -2.55 38.04
CA ASP A 28 -12.49 -2.88 38.57
C ASP A 28 -13.31 -1.65 38.99
N VAL A 29 -14.47 -1.50 38.37
CA VAL A 29 -15.63 -0.93 39.05
C VAL A 29 -16.79 -1.89 38.81
N ALA A 30 -17.05 -2.69 39.84
CA ALA A 30 -18.26 -3.46 40.00
C ALA A 30 -19.46 -2.49 40.03
N GLY A 31 -20.33 -2.61 39.03
CA GLY A 31 -21.55 -1.83 38.91
C GLY A 31 -22.59 -2.66 38.17
N ARG A 32 -23.15 -3.63 38.89
CA ARG A 32 -24.26 -4.48 38.45
C ARG A 32 -25.51 -3.63 38.30
N VAL A 33 -25.86 -3.28 37.06
CA VAL A 33 -27.21 -2.84 36.69
C VAL A 33 -27.79 -3.86 35.73
N VAL A 34 -28.72 -4.64 36.25
CA VAL A 34 -29.55 -5.58 35.48
C VAL A 34 -30.60 -4.73 34.77
N MET A 35 -30.45 -4.53 33.46
CA MET A 35 -31.52 -4.07 32.60
C MET A 35 -31.73 -5.07 31.47
N SER A 36 -32.95 -5.56 31.41
CA SER A 36 -33.50 -6.55 30.49
C SER A 36 -33.13 -6.25 29.04
N ALA A 37 -32.38 -7.18 28.44
CA ALA A 37 -32.00 -7.15 27.04
C ALA A 37 -33.19 -7.58 26.17
N GLU A 38 -33.83 -6.59 25.54
CA GLU A 38 -34.67 -6.78 24.36
C GLU A 38 -33.78 -7.33 23.24
N LYS A 39 -34.03 -8.58 22.82
CA LYS A 39 -33.30 -9.25 21.73
C LYS A 39 -33.66 -8.63 20.39
N GLY A 40 -32.99 -7.52 20.05
CA GLY A 40 -32.96 -7.01 18.69
C GLY A 40 -32.31 -8.01 17.72
N PRO A 41 -32.73 -8.03 16.45
CA PRO A 41 -32.28 -9.03 15.48
C PRO A 41 -30.76 -8.95 15.27
N GLU A 42 -30.06 -10.03 15.61
CA GLU A 42 -28.63 -10.21 15.34
C GLU A 42 -28.36 -10.05 13.84
N LYS A 43 -27.84 -8.87 13.48
CA LYS A 43 -27.29 -8.61 12.15
C LYS A 43 -26.08 -9.53 11.96
N ARG A 44 -26.31 -10.68 11.33
CA ARG A 44 -25.27 -11.63 10.91
C ARG A 44 -24.15 -10.88 10.20
N LYS A 45 -23.00 -10.76 10.85
CA LYS A 45 -21.75 -10.26 10.23
C LYS A 45 -21.46 -11.14 9.02
N LYS A 46 -21.76 -10.63 7.83
CA LYS A 46 -21.36 -11.26 6.56
C LYS A 46 -19.83 -11.25 6.55
N SER A 47 -19.22 -12.41 6.83
CA SER A 47 -17.80 -12.60 6.64
C SER A 47 -17.51 -12.37 5.16
N VAL A 48 -16.92 -11.22 4.84
CA VAL A 48 -16.39 -10.95 3.50
C VAL A 48 -15.29 -11.98 3.32
N ARG A 49 -15.61 -13.09 2.63
CA ARG A 49 -14.63 -14.03 2.11
C ARG A 49 -13.78 -13.22 1.14
N GLN A 50 -12.68 -12.67 1.64
CA GLN A 50 -11.57 -12.21 0.82
C GLN A 50 -11.06 -13.44 0.08
N ARG A 51 -11.70 -13.73 -1.06
CA ARG A 51 -11.15 -14.65 -2.04
C ARG A 51 -9.81 -14.04 -2.39
N PHE A 52 -8.76 -14.75 -2.02
CA PHE A 52 -7.41 -14.52 -2.52
C PHE A 52 -7.49 -14.54 -4.04
N PHE A 53 -7.74 -13.38 -4.64
CA PHE A 53 -7.39 -13.08 -6.02
C PHE A 53 -5.87 -12.98 -6.04
N VAL A 54 -5.20 -14.13 -5.85
CA VAL A 54 -3.86 -14.28 -6.37
C VAL A 54 -4.06 -14.12 -7.87
N SER A 55 -3.69 -12.95 -8.38
CA SER A 55 -3.89 -12.55 -9.77
C SER A 55 -3.50 -13.73 -10.67
N ARG A 56 -4.45 -14.22 -11.47
CA ARG A 56 -4.23 -15.34 -12.40
C ARG A 56 -2.98 -15.11 -13.28
N GLU A 57 -2.61 -13.85 -13.46
CA GLU A 57 -1.41 -13.38 -14.15
C GLU A 57 -0.09 -13.73 -13.44
N LEU A 58 -0.04 -13.66 -12.10
CA LEU A 58 1.15 -14.10 -11.34
C LEU A 58 1.32 -15.61 -11.46
N GLN A 59 0.21 -16.35 -11.36
CA GLN A 59 0.19 -17.79 -11.58
C GLN A 59 0.59 -18.16 -13.01
N LEU A 60 0.14 -17.41 -14.01
CA LEU A 60 0.56 -17.58 -15.41
C LEU A 60 2.06 -17.31 -15.59
N THR A 61 2.61 -16.28 -14.95
CA THR A 61 4.05 -15.98 -15.05
C THR A 61 4.90 -17.10 -14.44
N ILE A 62 4.51 -17.59 -13.25
CA ILE A 62 5.19 -18.72 -12.59
C ILE A 62 5.03 -19.99 -13.42
N ALA A 63 3.81 -20.28 -13.89
CA ALA A 63 3.54 -21.44 -14.74
C ALA A 63 4.35 -21.39 -16.04
N LEU A 64 4.45 -20.22 -16.68
CA LEU A 64 5.27 -20.03 -17.88
C LEU A 64 6.75 -20.26 -17.59
N LEU A 65 7.27 -19.77 -16.47
CA LEU A 65 8.65 -20.00 -16.03
C LEU A 65 8.93 -21.49 -15.84
N VAL A 66 8.00 -22.20 -15.17
CA VAL A 66 8.10 -23.65 -14.96
C VAL A 66 8.03 -24.40 -16.29
N ILE A 67 7.10 -24.03 -17.19
CA ILE A 67 6.99 -24.62 -18.53
C ILE A 67 8.28 -24.40 -19.32
N MET A 68 8.83 -23.18 -19.33
CA MET A 68 10.10 -22.88 -20.01
C MET A 68 11.27 -23.68 -19.44
N ALA A 69 11.34 -23.85 -18.11
CA ALA A 69 12.36 -24.68 -17.48
C ALA A 69 12.21 -26.16 -17.87
N MET A 70 10.99 -26.70 -17.85
CA MET A 70 10.73 -28.07 -18.29
C MET A 70 11.04 -28.27 -19.77
N LEU A 71 10.61 -27.34 -20.63
CA LEU A 71 10.87 -27.41 -22.07
C LEU A 71 12.38 -27.34 -22.36
N GLY A 72 13.10 -26.48 -21.65
CA GLY A 72 14.56 -26.39 -21.71
C GLY A 72 15.22 -27.71 -21.31
N ALA A 73 14.81 -28.31 -20.20
CA ALA A 73 15.34 -29.59 -19.75
C ALA A 73 15.12 -30.72 -20.77
N ILE A 74 13.90 -30.83 -21.33
CA ILE A 74 13.57 -31.85 -22.34
C ILE A 74 14.37 -31.61 -23.62
N PHE A 75 14.47 -30.37 -24.08
CA PHE A 75 15.24 -30.00 -25.27
C PHE A 75 16.72 -30.35 -25.11
N LEU A 76 17.32 -29.99 -23.98
CA LEU A 76 18.71 -30.32 -23.67
C LEU A 76 18.94 -31.83 -23.56
N GLN A 77 18.01 -32.56 -22.94
CA GLN A 77 18.10 -34.02 -22.87
C GLN A 77 18.06 -34.64 -24.28
N SER A 78 17.18 -34.14 -25.16
CA SER A 78 17.11 -34.57 -26.55
C SER A 78 18.40 -34.25 -27.31
N LEU A 79 18.91 -33.03 -27.17
CA LEU A 79 20.16 -32.59 -27.78
C LEU A 79 21.36 -33.41 -27.29
N SER A 80 21.39 -33.74 -25.99
CA SER A 80 22.41 -34.61 -25.40
C SER A 80 22.44 -35.98 -26.07
N ARG A 81 21.27 -36.58 -26.31
CA ARG A 81 21.17 -37.89 -26.95
C ARG A 81 21.62 -37.83 -28.40
N ALA A 82 21.21 -36.79 -29.13
CA ALA A 82 21.61 -36.59 -30.52
C ALA A 82 23.13 -36.38 -30.66
N LEU A 83 23.73 -35.55 -29.79
CA LEU A 83 25.17 -35.31 -29.77
C LEU A 83 25.96 -36.57 -29.39
N ALA A 84 25.49 -37.33 -28.40
CA ALA A 84 26.13 -38.59 -28.00
C ALA A 84 26.10 -39.63 -29.14
N ALA A 85 24.99 -39.72 -29.86
CA ALA A 85 24.86 -40.60 -31.02
C ALA A 85 25.76 -40.15 -32.19
N TYR A 86 25.84 -38.84 -32.44
CA TYR A 86 26.60 -38.31 -33.58
C TYR A 86 28.12 -38.39 -33.39
N TYR A 87 28.62 -38.03 -32.20
CA TYR A 87 30.07 -38.04 -31.94
C TYR A 87 30.58 -39.39 -31.41
N GLY A 88 29.69 -40.33 -31.08
CA GLY A 88 30.06 -41.66 -30.55
C GLY A 88 30.73 -41.63 -29.16
N VAL A 89 30.73 -40.47 -28.50
CA VAL A 89 31.46 -40.26 -27.24
C VAL A 89 30.53 -40.59 -26.07
N GLN A 90 30.72 -41.76 -25.45
CA GLN A 90 30.05 -42.14 -24.21
C GLN A 90 30.70 -41.52 -22.95
N THR A 91 31.41 -40.40 -23.07
CA THR A 91 32.09 -39.81 -21.91
C THR A 91 31.10 -39.03 -21.04
N PRO A 92 31.04 -39.30 -19.72
CA PRO A 92 30.19 -38.56 -18.78
C PRO A 92 30.49 -37.05 -18.72
N ALA A 93 31.67 -36.63 -19.19
CA ALA A 93 32.08 -35.24 -19.30
C ALA A 93 31.13 -34.39 -20.16
N LEU A 94 30.57 -34.94 -21.25
CA LEU A 94 29.68 -34.19 -22.14
C LEU A 94 28.34 -33.87 -21.46
N GLY A 95 27.83 -34.78 -20.64
CA GLY A 95 26.63 -34.55 -19.82
C GLY A 95 26.84 -33.45 -18.78
N ILE A 96 28.00 -33.44 -18.12
CA ILE A 96 28.36 -32.40 -17.13
C ILE A 96 28.40 -31.02 -17.81
N PHE A 97 29.05 -30.91 -18.98
CA PHE A 97 29.12 -29.65 -19.73
C PHE A 97 27.74 -29.14 -20.14
N LEU A 98 26.84 -30.04 -20.55
CA LEU A 98 25.48 -29.71 -20.93
C LEU A 98 24.66 -29.17 -19.74
N ILE A 99 24.79 -29.80 -18.57
CA ILE A 99 24.14 -29.37 -17.32
C ILE A 99 24.63 -27.99 -16.91
N LEU A 100 25.94 -27.75 -16.99
CA LEU A 100 26.52 -26.43 -16.71
C LEU A 100 26.02 -25.36 -17.68
N GLY A 101 25.94 -25.67 -18.98
CA GLY A 101 25.37 -24.76 -19.98
C GLY A 101 23.90 -24.44 -19.71
N TYR A 102 23.09 -25.43 -19.33
CA TYR A 102 21.69 -25.21 -18.94
C TYR A 102 21.58 -24.30 -17.71
N MET A 103 22.36 -24.58 -16.66
CA MET A 103 22.36 -23.75 -15.45
C MET A 103 22.73 -22.31 -15.78
N ALA A 104 23.70 -22.09 -16.68
CA ALA A 104 24.05 -20.75 -17.13
C ALA A 104 22.88 -20.03 -17.84
N ILE A 105 22.16 -20.72 -18.73
CA ILE A 105 20.97 -20.17 -19.42
C ILE A 105 19.85 -19.83 -18.43
N VAL A 106 19.57 -20.71 -17.47
CA VAL A 106 18.54 -20.50 -16.44
C VAL A 106 18.90 -19.29 -15.57
N VAL A 107 20.15 -19.21 -15.10
CA VAL A 107 20.63 -18.07 -14.32
C VAL A 107 20.53 -16.77 -15.13
N PHE A 108 20.93 -16.81 -16.40
CA PHE A 108 20.84 -15.65 -17.28
C PHE A 108 19.38 -15.18 -17.47
N LEU A 109 18.45 -16.10 -17.74
CA LEU A 109 17.02 -15.79 -17.83
C LEU A 109 16.49 -15.20 -16.52
N ALA A 110 16.82 -15.82 -15.38
CA ALA A 110 16.38 -15.35 -14.07
C ALA A 110 16.87 -13.92 -13.81
N VAL A 111 18.14 -13.63 -14.08
CA VAL A 111 18.73 -12.28 -13.95
C VAL A 111 18.06 -11.30 -14.92
N PHE A 112 17.82 -11.71 -16.17
CA PHE A 112 17.18 -10.86 -17.17
C PHE A 112 15.75 -10.46 -16.78
N PHE A 113 14.92 -11.42 -16.35
CA PHE A 113 13.57 -11.16 -15.87
C PHE A 113 13.59 -10.32 -14.58
N SER A 114 14.49 -10.65 -13.66
CA SER A 114 14.69 -9.91 -12.41
C SER A 114 15.03 -8.45 -12.69
N HIS A 115 15.98 -8.16 -13.58
CA HIS A 115 16.35 -6.80 -13.94
C HIS A 115 15.21 -6.04 -14.62
N ARG A 116 14.45 -6.71 -15.51
CA ARG A 116 13.30 -6.10 -16.20
C ARG A 116 12.17 -5.72 -15.26
N LEU A 117 11.93 -6.50 -14.20
CA LEU A 117 10.86 -6.24 -13.22
C LEU A 117 11.31 -5.33 -12.07
N ILE A 118 12.47 -5.58 -11.48
CA ILE A 118 12.92 -4.88 -10.26
C ILE A 118 13.13 -3.39 -10.50
N GLY A 119 13.58 -2.99 -11.68
CA GLY A 119 13.78 -1.58 -12.04
C GLY A 119 12.53 -0.70 -11.81
N PRO A 120 11.42 -0.96 -12.51
CA PRO A 120 10.19 -0.20 -12.33
C PRO A 120 9.62 -0.33 -10.91
N PHE A 121 9.71 -1.50 -10.27
CA PHE A 121 9.22 -1.69 -8.90
C PHE A 121 10.00 -0.86 -7.87
N LYS A 122 11.33 -0.79 -7.95
CA LYS A 122 12.14 0.06 -7.06
C LYS A 122 11.80 1.54 -7.22
N ARG A 123 11.53 1.98 -8.45
CA ARG A 123 11.11 3.36 -8.72
C ARG A 123 9.73 3.62 -8.11
N LEU A 124 8.80 2.69 -8.30
CA LEU A 124 7.47 2.78 -7.71
C LEU A 124 7.54 2.84 -6.18
N GLU A 125 8.37 2.00 -5.56
CA GLU A 125 8.57 1.99 -4.12
C GLU A 125 9.09 3.35 -3.62
N TYR A 126 10.04 3.95 -4.33
CA TYR A 126 10.55 5.28 -4.00
C TYR A 126 9.44 6.34 -4.05
N GLU A 127 8.67 6.39 -5.14
CA GLU A 127 7.58 7.37 -5.27
C GLU A 127 6.47 7.13 -4.23
N MET A 128 6.13 5.87 -3.93
CA MET A 128 5.18 5.54 -2.85
C MET A 128 5.69 5.98 -1.47
N ARG A 129 6.99 5.90 -1.21
CA ARG A 129 7.59 6.43 0.02
C ARG A 129 7.44 7.96 0.10
N LEU A 130 7.59 8.67 -1.01
CA LEU A 130 7.33 10.13 -1.06
C LEU A 130 5.86 10.44 -0.78
N ILE A 131 4.92 9.71 -1.39
CA ILE A 131 3.48 9.90 -1.14
C ILE A 131 3.16 9.62 0.33
N SER A 132 3.76 8.58 0.92
CA SER A 132 3.59 8.26 2.35
C SER A 132 4.13 9.35 3.29
N SER A 133 5.02 10.22 2.80
CA SER A 133 5.52 11.39 3.55
C SER A 133 4.56 12.60 3.54
N GLY A 134 3.44 12.51 2.81
CA GLY A 134 2.41 13.54 2.76
C GLY A 134 2.33 14.32 1.44
N GLU A 135 3.22 14.06 0.48
CA GLU A 135 3.16 14.66 -0.87
C GLU A 135 2.15 13.91 -1.76
N LEU A 136 0.84 14.12 -1.51
CA LEU A 136 -0.25 13.50 -2.27
C LEU A 136 -0.43 14.09 -3.69
N THR A 137 0.16 15.24 -3.99
CA THR A 137 0.04 15.91 -5.29
C THR A 137 0.87 15.26 -6.39
N ARG A 138 1.81 14.37 -6.04
CA ARG A 138 2.63 13.66 -7.03
C ARG A 138 1.88 12.51 -7.66
N ARG A 139 1.97 12.41 -8.98
CA ARG A 139 1.47 11.27 -9.75
C ARG A 139 2.61 10.34 -10.12
N LEU A 140 2.34 9.04 -10.04
CA LEU A 140 3.28 8.00 -10.39
C LEU A 140 3.39 7.92 -11.92
N HIS A 141 4.61 7.98 -12.45
CA HIS A 141 4.88 7.88 -13.89
C HIS A 141 5.76 6.67 -14.22
N VAL A 142 5.29 5.83 -15.13
CA VAL A 142 5.98 4.64 -15.64
C VAL A 142 6.45 4.91 -17.07
N ARG A 143 7.56 4.32 -17.52
CA ARG A 143 8.01 4.52 -18.90
C ARG A 143 7.05 3.77 -19.84
N GLY A 144 6.77 4.34 -21.02
CA GLY A 144 5.87 3.70 -21.99
C GLY A 144 6.37 2.35 -22.52
N ARG A 145 7.67 2.06 -22.36
CA ARG A 145 8.32 0.79 -22.74
C ARG A 145 8.25 -0.28 -21.65
N ASP A 146 7.80 0.09 -20.44
CA ASP A 146 7.60 -0.87 -19.37
C ASP A 146 6.38 -1.75 -19.68
N ASP A 147 6.31 -2.87 -18.97
CA ASP A 147 5.27 -3.86 -19.17
C ASP A 147 3.84 -3.26 -19.00
N ILE A 148 2.89 -3.70 -19.82
CA ILE A 148 1.49 -3.23 -19.80
C ILE A 148 0.87 -3.43 -18.41
N HIS A 149 1.23 -4.52 -17.72
CA HIS A 149 0.75 -4.80 -16.37
C HIS A 149 1.22 -3.77 -15.35
N VAL A 150 2.49 -3.35 -15.43
CA VAL A 150 3.05 -2.30 -14.56
C VAL A 150 2.34 -0.97 -14.82
N ARG A 151 2.02 -0.66 -16.08
CA ARG A 151 1.29 0.56 -16.44
C ARG A 151 -0.14 0.57 -15.87
N ASN A 152 -0.88 -0.54 -16.01
CA ASN A 152 -2.23 -0.65 -15.46
C ASN A 152 -2.22 -0.57 -13.93
N PHE A 153 -1.26 -1.22 -13.28
CA PHE A 153 -1.10 -1.14 -11.83
C PHE A 153 -0.86 0.30 -11.38
N VAL A 154 0.02 1.04 -12.07
CA VAL A 154 0.28 2.43 -11.73
C VAL A 154 -0.92 3.34 -12.03
N SER A 155 -1.69 3.08 -13.09
CA SER A 155 -2.94 3.79 -13.33
C SER A 155 -3.93 3.61 -12.17
N ASN A 156 -4.09 2.38 -11.68
CA ASN A 156 -4.97 2.08 -10.54
C ASN A 156 -4.46 2.74 -9.24
N LEU A 157 -3.13 2.74 -9.01
CA LEU A 157 -2.55 3.45 -7.88
C LEU A 157 -2.77 4.97 -7.98
N ASN A 158 -2.64 5.56 -9.16
CA ASN A 158 -2.92 6.97 -9.37
C ASN A 158 -4.39 7.33 -9.08
N ALA A 159 -5.34 6.47 -9.46
CA ALA A 159 -6.75 6.64 -9.12
C ALA A 159 -6.99 6.52 -7.61
N PHE A 160 -6.31 5.59 -6.93
CA PHE A 160 -6.35 5.48 -5.47
C PHE A 160 -5.80 6.72 -4.76
N ILE A 161 -4.66 7.25 -5.23
CA ILE A 161 -4.06 8.49 -4.69
C ILE A 161 -5.03 9.66 -4.86
N GLU A 162 -5.73 9.74 -5.99
CA GLU A 162 -6.73 10.79 -6.25
C GLU A 162 -7.89 10.73 -5.27
N GLN A 163 -8.44 9.53 -5.04
CA GLN A 163 -9.49 9.32 -4.04
C GLN A 163 -9.01 9.66 -2.63
N ALA A 164 -7.78 9.30 -2.29
CA ALA A 164 -7.18 9.65 -1.00
C ALA A 164 -7.00 11.17 -0.84
N GLU A 165 -6.60 11.87 -1.90
CA GLU A 165 -6.50 13.32 -1.93
C GLU A 165 -7.87 13.99 -1.75
N GLU A 166 -8.89 13.53 -2.49
CA GLU A 166 -10.27 14.03 -2.37
C GLU A 166 -10.85 13.80 -0.97
N MET A 167 -10.62 12.61 -0.40
CA MET A 167 -11.01 12.27 0.97
C MET A 167 -10.32 13.20 1.97
N SER A 168 -9.01 13.45 1.81
CA SER A 168 -8.27 14.36 2.69
C SER A 168 -8.78 15.80 2.59
N ARG A 169 -9.11 16.29 1.39
CA ARG A 169 -9.68 17.63 1.20
C ARG A 169 -11.06 17.73 1.85
N SER A 170 -11.93 16.77 1.58
CA SER A 170 -13.28 16.70 2.16
C SER A 170 -13.23 16.64 3.70
N PHE A 171 -12.26 15.90 4.26
CA PHE A 171 -12.06 15.83 5.71
C PHE A 171 -11.62 17.17 6.29
N ASN A 172 -10.69 17.87 5.64
CA ASN A 172 -10.25 19.20 6.07
C ASN A 172 -11.38 20.24 6.03
N GLU A 173 -12.21 20.20 4.99
CA GLU A 173 -13.41 21.06 4.87
C GLU A 173 -14.40 20.79 6.01
N LEU A 174 -14.70 19.51 6.27
CA LEU A 174 -15.56 19.12 7.39
C LEU A 174 -14.96 19.61 8.73
N HIS A 175 -13.66 19.40 8.94
CA HIS A 175 -12.99 19.81 10.17
C HIS A 175 -13.04 21.33 10.36
N GLY A 176 -12.83 22.09 9.29
CA GLY A 176 -12.98 23.55 9.31
C GLY A 176 -14.41 24.01 9.63
N ALA A 177 -15.41 23.38 9.01
CA ALA A 177 -16.83 23.67 9.28
C ALA A 177 -17.23 23.35 10.72
N LEU A 178 -16.78 22.19 11.25
CA LEU A 178 -17.00 21.79 12.63
C LEU A 178 -16.33 22.75 13.61
N ALA A 179 -15.06 23.12 13.37
CA ALA A 179 -14.34 24.06 14.21
C ALA A 179 -15.04 25.44 14.24
N ALA A 180 -15.52 25.93 13.09
CA ALA A 180 -16.27 27.18 13.00
C ALA A 180 -17.59 27.12 13.78
N ARG A 181 -18.39 26.05 13.62
CA ARG A 181 -19.65 25.87 14.37
C ARG A 181 -19.43 25.75 15.87
N LEU A 182 -18.43 24.98 16.29
CA LEU A 182 -18.07 24.86 17.71
C LEU A 182 -17.62 26.20 18.31
N ALA A 183 -16.89 27.01 17.56
CA ALA A 183 -16.49 28.35 18.00
C ALA A 183 -17.70 29.30 18.12
N MET A 184 -18.70 29.18 17.23
CA MET A 184 -19.95 29.94 17.35
C MET A 184 -20.73 29.54 18.60
N LEU A 185 -20.92 28.23 18.81
CA LEU A 185 -21.58 27.71 20.01
C LEU A 185 -20.88 28.15 21.28
N GLN A 186 -19.54 28.10 21.33
CA GLN A 186 -18.78 28.57 22.48
C GLN A 186 -19.05 30.06 22.78
N ARG A 187 -19.18 30.91 21.76
CA ARG A 187 -19.51 32.33 21.93
C ARG A 187 -20.95 32.54 22.40
N GLU A 188 -21.88 31.73 21.92
CA GLU A 188 -23.28 31.77 22.35
C GLU A 188 -23.44 31.32 23.80
N LEU A 189 -22.79 30.22 24.20
CA LEU A 189 -22.76 29.78 25.61
C LEU A 189 -22.14 30.82 26.55
N ALA A 190 -21.22 31.65 26.06
CA ALA A 190 -20.64 32.73 26.85
C ALA A 190 -21.63 33.89 27.09
N ARG A 191 -22.67 34.03 26.27
CA ARG A 191 -23.77 34.96 26.50
C ARG A 191 -24.74 34.31 27.50
N LYS A 192 -25.07 35.02 28.58
CA LYS A 192 -25.91 34.48 29.68
C LYS A 192 -27.34 34.10 29.28
N ASP A 193 -27.79 34.45 28.08
CA ASP A 193 -29.13 34.18 27.56
C ASP A 193 -29.13 33.06 26.50
N CYS A 194 -28.56 31.91 26.82
CA CYS A 194 -28.48 30.79 25.87
C CYS A 194 -29.69 29.87 26.01
N ASP A 195 -30.50 29.75 24.96
CA ASP A 195 -31.61 28.80 24.89
C ASP A 195 -31.08 27.36 24.71
N MET A 196 -31.39 26.50 25.67
CA MET A 196 -30.98 25.10 25.69
C MET A 196 -31.51 24.31 24.49
N GLU A 197 -32.71 24.67 23.99
CA GLU A 197 -33.30 24.02 22.82
C GLU A 197 -32.54 24.35 21.53
N CYS A 198 -32.04 25.59 21.41
CA CYS A 198 -31.19 25.99 20.29
C CYS A 198 -29.88 25.20 20.27
N LEU A 199 -29.22 25.10 21.44
CA LEU A 199 -27.97 24.35 21.58
C LEU A 199 -28.14 22.87 21.21
N LYS A 200 -29.23 22.24 21.65
CA LYS A 200 -29.52 20.84 21.35
C LYS A 200 -29.71 20.60 19.85
N ARG A 201 -30.34 21.52 19.13
CA ARG A 201 -30.49 21.45 17.67
C ARG A 201 -29.13 21.49 16.98
N GLU A 202 -28.25 22.43 17.33
CA GLU A 202 -26.94 22.53 16.68
C GLU A 202 -26.03 21.34 16.95
N VAL A 203 -26.08 20.79 18.15
CA VAL A 203 -25.36 19.54 18.44
C VAL A 203 -25.90 18.39 17.57
N SER A 204 -27.21 18.31 17.36
CA SER A 204 -27.83 17.31 16.48
C SER A 204 -27.43 17.50 15.02
N GLU A 205 -27.40 18.74 14.52
CA GLU A 205 -26.95 19.04 13.15
C GLU A 205 -25.49 18.65 12.92
N ILE A 206 -24.62 18.94 13.89
CA ILE A 206 -23.22 18.53 13.86
C ILE A 206 -23.10 17.00 13.81
N GLN A 207 -23.89 16.28 14.61
CA GLN A 207 -23.90 14.81 14.60
C GLN A 207 -24.36 14.25 13.25
N GLU A 208 -25.40 14.82 12.65
CA GLU A 208 -25.86 14.42 11.32
C GLU A 208 -24.81 14.69 10.23
N MET A 209 -24.12 15.83 10.32
CA MET A 209 -23.05 16.17 9.38
C MET A 209 -21.91 15.15 9.44
N ILE A 210 -21.49 14.75 10.65
CA ILE A 210 -20.49 13.70 10.86
C ILE A 210 -21.00 12.36 10.31
N HIS A 211 -22.27 12.02 10.53
CA HIS A 211 -22.86 10.79 10.01
C HIS A 211 -22.88 10.75 8.48
N ARG A 212 -23.33 11.83 7.84
CA ARG A 212 -23.36 11.96 6.38
C ARG A 212 -21.97 11.85 5.78
N PHE A 213 -20.95 12.46 6.41
CA PHE A 213 -19.57 12.32 5.96
C PHE A 213 -19.08 10.88 6.03
N ARG A 214 -19.41 10.16 7.12
CA ARG A 214 -19.06 8.74 7.29
C ARG A 214 -19.76 7.81 6.30
N GLU A 215 -20.93 8.17 5.78
CA GLU A 215 -21.60 7.35 4.76
C GLU A 215 -21.05 7.57 3.35
N LYS A 216 -20.42 8.72 3.10
CA LYS A 216 -19.81 9.04 1.81
C LYS A 216 -18.53 8.21 1.54
N TRP A 217 -17.82 7.78 2.60
CA TRP A 217 -16.51 7.13 2.53
C TRP A 217 -16.49 5.81 3.31
#